data_AF-R9KHK1-F1
#
_entry.id   AF-R9KHK1-F1
#
_cell.length_a   1.000
_cell.length_b   1.000
_cell.length_c   1.000
_cell.angle_alpha   90.00
_cell.angle_beta   90.00
_cell.angle_gamma   90.00
#
_symmetry.space_group_name_H-M   'P 1'
#
loop_
_entity.id
_entity.type
_entity.pdbx_description
1 polymer ?
#
loop_
_entity_poly.entity_id
_entity_poly.type
_entity_poly.pdbx_seq_one_letter_code
_entity_poly.pdbx_strand_id
1 'polypeptide(L)'
;MKKKILLILSMCLIMLGLAGCGEDPTKVDYNGYTYEQLKGACENTVTVLQEMSESEKASYLASGDEMLEHLVGRWDEAVKGVGDFVKLGEFTVTKSGKTLTCEQEIIFKDRPVLLTYVYTYHNMQLEDITVDAVQTLGEKMTNAALNTLMGMGVVFAVLILISLIINSFKYLSRFEKKGIEEKAAPAAKAPVAALPPAVEEAIAAQDDLELAAVVAAAIAASTGTSTDEFVVRSIKRRF
;
A
#
# COMPACT_ATOMS: atom_id res chain seq x y z
N MET A 1 10.14 42.21 -4.35
CA MET A 1 11.15 41.52 -3.51
C MET A 1 10.56 40.38 -2.67
N LYS A 2 9.49 40.58 -1.87
CA LYS A 2 8.85 39.56 -1.02
C LYS A 2 8.70 38.15 -1.65
N LYS A 3 8.18 38.04 -2.89
CA LYS A 3 8.03 36.74 -3.60
C LYS A 3 9.36 36.00 -3.89
N LYS A 4 10.47 36.72 -4.10
CA LYS A 4 11.80 36.11 -4.33
C LYS A 4 12.38 35.58 -3.01
N ILE A 5 12.18 36.30 -1.91
CA ILE A 5 12.60 35.88 -0.57
C ILE A 5 11.82 34.63 -0.14
N LEU A 6 10.50 34.57 -0.42
CA LEU A 6 9.67 33.39 -0.14
C LEU A 6 10.16 32.13 -0.87
N LEU A 7 10.53 32.26 -2.15
CA LEU A 7 11.09 31.14 -2.95
C LEU A 7 12.45 30.68 -2.42
N ILE A 8 13.34 31.60 -2.06
CA ILE A 8 14.65 31.26 -1.47
C ILE A 8 14.44 30.56 -0.12
N LEU A 9 13.55 31.06 0.73
CA LEU A 9 13.23 30.44 2.02
C LEU A 9 12.64 29.03 1.85
N SER A 10 11.72 28.86 0.89
CA SER A 10 11.14 27.54 0.57
C SER A 10 12.18 26.56 0.05
N MET A 11 13.12 27.00 -0.79
CA MET A 11 14.21 26.17 -1.29
C MET A 11 15.20 25.78 -0.19
N CYS A 12 15.53 26.73 0.71
CA CYS A 12 16.31 26.42 1.91
C CYS A 12 15.59 25.45 2.86
N LEU A 13 14.26 25.57 3.02
CA LEU A 13 13.48 24.66 3.87
C LEU A 13 13.49 23.22 3.33
N ILE A 14 13.41 23.05 2.00
CA ILE A 14 13.53 21.75 1.33
C ILE A 14 14.95 21.17 1.53
N MET A 15 16.00 21.99 1.37
CA MET A 15 17.39 21.56 1.59
C MET A 15 17.66 21.20 3.07
N LEU A 16 17.07 21.93 4.03
CA LEU A 16 17.15 21.62 5.45
C LEU A 16 16.37 20.34 5.82
N GLY A 17 15.30 20.01 5.10
CA GLY A 17 14.56 18.76 5.26
C GLY A 17 15.31 17.50 4.79
N LEU A 18 16.34 17.65 3.94
CA LEU A 18 17.20 16.54 3.50
C LEU A 18 18.44 16.34 4.38
N ALA A 19 18.78 17.29 5.25
CA ALA A 19 19.87 17.17 6.20
C ALA A 19 19.48 16.35 7.45
N GLY A 20 18.92 15.16 7.23
CA GLY A 20 18.75 14.15 8.26
C GLY A 20 20.12 13.65 8.70
N CYS A 21 20.68 14.27 9.74
CA CYS A 21 21.95 13.85 10.33
C CYS A 21 21.73 12.52 11.04
N GLY A 22 21.89 11.41 10.31
CA GLY A 22 21.94 10.08 10.89
C GLY A 22 23.08 9.98 11.90
N GLU A 23 22.85 9.21 12.96
CA GLU A 23 23.93 8.78 13.84
C GLU A 23 24.87 7.86 13.06
N ASP A 24 26.17 7.92 13.36
CA ASP A 24 27.19 7.10 12.71
C ASP A 24 26.87 5.61 12.95
N PRO A 25 26.52 4.82 11.90
CA PRO A 25 26.01 3.46 12.08
C PRO A 25 27.04 2.53 12.72
N THR A 26 28.34 2.86 12.65
CA THR A 26 29.40 2.09 13.30
C THR A 26 29.38 2.17 14.83
N LYS A 27 28.67 3.17 15.40
CA LYS A 27 28.61 3.46 16.84
C LYS A 27 27.28 3.09 17.49
N VAL A 28 26.30 2.70 16.68
CA VAL A 28 24.95 2.31 17.14
C VAL A 28 24.98 0.88 17.70
N ASP A 29 24.32 0.67 18.84
CA ASP A 29 23.99 -0.68 19.32
C ASP A 29 22.70 -1.17 18.65
N TYR A 30 22.80 -2.31 17.97
CA TYR A 30 21.70 -2.97 17.30
C TYR A 30 21.12 -4.08 18.17
N ASN A 31 20.58 -3.71 19.33
CA ASN A 31 19.97 -4.61 20.30
C ASN A 31 20.95 -5.70 20.80
N GLY A 32 22.13 -5.26 21.24
CA GLY A 32 23.23 -6.12 21.70
C GLY A 32 24.19 -6.58 20.60
N TYR A 33 23.97 -6.19 19.35
CA TYR A 33 24.87 -6.47 18.22
C TYR A 33 25.56 -5.18 17.76
N THR A 34 26.87 -5.26 17.57
CA THR A 34 27.66 -4.17 16.96
C THR A 34 27.58 -4.22 15.43
N TYR A 35 27.84 -3.08 14.80
CA TYR A 35 27.95 -2.97 13.35
C TYR A 35 28.90 -4.00 12.73
N GLU A 36 30.10 -4.18 13.31
CA GLU A 36 31.10 -5.14 12.81
C GLU A 36 30.68 -6.61 12.98
N GLN A 37 29.86 -6.95 13.99
CA GLN A 37 29.31 -8.31 14.13
C GLN A 37 28.27 -8.61 13.05
N LEU A 38 27.38 -7.65 12.75
CA LEU A 38 26.39 -7.79 11.68
C LEU A 38 27.07 -7.86 10.32
N LYS A 39 28.04 -6.97 10.08
CA LYS A 39 28.87 -6.96 8.88
C LYS A 39 29.60 -8.29 8.70
N GLY A 40 30.35 -8.73 9.71
CA GLY A 40 31.11 -9.98 9.67
C GLY A 40 30.24 -11.22 9.44
N ALA A 41 28.99 -11.22 9.92
CA ALA A 41 28.02 -12.28 9.61
C ALA A 41 27.69 -12.32 8.11
N CYS A 42 27.37 -11.16 7.50
CA CYS A 42 27.11 -11.07 6.06
C CYS A 42 28.36 -11.40 5.22
N GLU A 43 29.53 -10.85 5.55
CA GLU A 43 30.79 -11.13 4.82
C GLU A 43 31.20 -12.63 4.90
N ASN A 44 30.97 -13.28 6.05
CA ASN A 44 31.19 -14.71 6.20
C ASN A 44 30.21 -15.53 5.32
N THR A 45 28.92 -15.17 5.29
CA THR A 45 27.95 -15.81 4.40
C THR A 45 28.33 -15.66 2.92
N VAL A 46 28.81 -14.48 2.50
CA VAL A 46 29.31 -14.29 1.12
C VAL A 46 30.52 -15.18 0.83
N THR A 47 31.46 -15.32 1.77
CA THR A 47 32.61 -16.21 1.63
C THR A 47 32.17 -17.66 1.45
N VAL A 48 31.29 -18.15 2.34
CA VAL A 48 30.75 -19.52 2.27
C VAL A 48 30.02 -19.78 0.95
N LEU A 49 29.18 -18.84 0.48
CA LEU A 49 28.43 -18.98 -0.77
C LEU A 49 29.34 -18.95 -2.02
N GLN A 50 30.47 -18.23 -1.98
CA GLN A 50 31.47 -18.23 -3.06
C GLN A 50 32.31 -19.50 -3.09
N GLU A 51 32.71 -20.04 -1.94
CA GLU A 51 33.58 -21.22 -1.84
C GLU A 51 32.80 -22.54 -1.98
N MET A 52 31.46 -22.50 -1.91
CA MET A 52 30.59 -23.68 -1.96
C MET A 52 30.70 -24.46 -3.27
N SER A 53 31.07 -25.73 -3.17
CA SER A 53 31.12 -26.66 -4.30
C SER A 53 29.74 -27.06 -4.80
N GLU A 54 29.64 -27.47 -6.07
CA GLU A 54 28.39 -27.99 -6.67
C GLU A 54 27.79 -29.17 -5.87
N SER A 55 28.63 -30.01 -5.26
CA SER A 55 28.21 -31.10 -4.38
C SER A 55 27.58 -30.62 -3.07
N GLU A 56 28.09 -29.53 -2.50
CA GLU A 56 27.53 -28.93 -1.27
C GLU A 56 26.23 -28.20 -1.60
N LYS A 57 26.18 -27.42 -2.69
CA LYS A 57 24.94 -26.80 -3.21
C LYS A 57 23.83 -27.85 -3.38
N ALA A 58 24.12 -28.95 -4.06
CA ALA A 58 23.17 -30.04 -4.27
C ALA A 58 22.72 -30.71 -2.96
N SER A 59 23.57 -30.71 -1.92
CA SER A 59 23.24 -31.25 -0.60
C SER A 59 22.32 -30.29 0.18
N TYR A 60 22.57 -28.98 0.13
CA TYR A 60 21.68 -27.97 0.73
C TYR A 60 20.31 -27.92 0.03
N LEU A 61 20.28 -27.98 -1.31
CA LEU A 61 19.06 -28.06 -2.13
C LEU A 61 18.23 -29.35 -1.91
N ALA A 62 18.74 -30.31 -1.16
CA ALA A 62 18.07 -31.56 -0.79
C ALA A 62 17.97 -31.75 0.73
N SER A 63 18.23 -30.70 1.51
CA SER A 63 18.32 -30.79 2.98
C SER A 63 16.96 -30.78 3.68
N GLY A 64 15.93 -30.24 3.05
CA GLY A 64 14.61 -30.00 3.67
C GLY A 64 14.56 -28.75 4.55
N ASP A 65 15.62 -27.92 4.55
CA ASP A 65 15.65 -26.62 5.20
C ASP A 65 15.32 -25.53 4.17
N GLU A 66 14.06 -25.06 4.18
CA GLU A 66 13.57 -24.06 3.23
C GLU A 66 14.43 -22.79 3.18
N MET A 67 15.02 -22.36 4.31
CA MET A 67 15.86 -21.15 4.35
C MET A 67 17.19 -21.38 3.61
N LEU A 68 17.83 -22.53 3.82
CA LEU A 68 19.07 -22.87 3.13
C LEU A 68 18.82 -23.16 1.63
N GLU A 69 17.73 -23.86 1.30
CA GLU A 69 17.32 -24.12 -0.08
C GLU A 69 17.06 -22.81 -0.84
N HIS A 70 16.32 -21.87 -0.24
CA HIS A 70 16.09 -20.55 -0.82
C HIS A 70 17.37 -19.72 -0.93
N LEU A 71 18.24 -19.71 0.10
CA LEU A 71 19.48 -18.95 0.06
C LEU A 71 20.42 -19.44 -1.06
N VAL A 72 20.64 -20.75 -1.17
CA VAL A 72 21.51 -21.33 -2.20
C VAL A 72 20.91 -21.15 -3.60
N GLY A 73 19.60 -21.37 -3.75
CA GLY A 73 18.91 -21.18 -5.03
C GLY A 73 18.92 -19.72 -5.50
N ARG A 74 18.70 -18.75 -4.60
CA ARG A 74 18.79 -17.32 -4.92
C ARG A 74 20.22 -16.87 -5.21
N TRP A 75 21.21 -17.41 -4.49
CA TRP A 75 22.61 -17.15 -4.78
C TRP A 75 22.97 -17.58 -6.20
N ASP A 76 22.66 -18.84 -6.58
CA ASP A 76 22.92 -19.35 -7.92
C ASP A 76 22.23 -18.53 -9.02
N GLU A 77 20.98 -18.11 -8.80
CA GLU A 77 20.27 -17.24 -9.75
C GLU A 77 20.87 -15.83 -9.83
N ALA A 78 21.23 -15.23 -8.70
CA ALA A 78 21.77 -13.88 -8.64
C ALA A 78 23.19 -13.76 -9.23
N VAL A 79 24.00 -14.82 -9.22
CA VAL A 79 25.35 -14.82 -9.83
C VAL A 79 25.36 -15.22 -11.31
N LYS A 80 24.22 -15.58 -11.92
CA LYS A 80 24.15 -15.90 -13.35
C LYS A 80 24.41 -14.66 -14.21
N GLY A 81 25.55 -14.64 -14.90
CA GLY A 81 25.89 -13.61 -15.87
C GLY A 81 26.27 -12.25 -15.28
N VAL A 82 26.65 -12.19 -13.98
CA VAL A 82 27.16 -10.97 -13.34
C VAL A 82 28.68 -10.80 -13.45
N GLY A 83 29.37 -11.81 -14.00
CA GLY A 83 30.81 -11.83 -14.22
C GLY A 83 31.60 -12.38 -13.03
N ASP A 84 32.92 -12.18 -13.06
CA ASP A 84 33.84 -12.65 -12.01
C ASP A 84 33.70 -11.81 -10.72
N PHE A 85 33.90 -12.42 -9.55
CA PHE A 85 33.95 -11.69 -8.27
C PHE A 85 35.17 -10.76 -8.22
N VAL A 86 34.97 -9.54 -7.72
CA VAL A 86 36.02 -8.51 -7.60
C VAL A 86 36.33 -8.22 -6.14
N LYS A 87 35.32 -7.89 -5.32
CA LYS A 87 35.46 -7.57 -3.90
C LYS A 87 34.10 -7.47 -3.18
N LEU A 88 34.13 -7.44 -1.86
CA LEU A 88 33.03 -6.95 -1.04
C LEU A 88 32.91 -5.41 -1.20
N GLY A 89 31.66 -4.95 -1.31
CA GLY A 89 31.27 -3.56 -1.51
C GLY A 89 30.89 -2.85 -0.22
N GLU A 90 29.97 -1.88 -0.31
CA GLU A 90 29.44 -1.19 0.87
C GLU A 90 28.57 -2.13 1.71
N PHE A 91 28.64 -1.97 3.04
CA PHE A 91 27.73 -2.61 3.99
C PHE A 91 26.84 -1.53 4.59
N THR A 92 25.52 -1.75 4.59
CA THR A 92 24.52 -0.80 5.10
C THR A 92 23.64 -1.47 6.14
N VAL A 93 23.40 -0.79 7.27
CA VAL A 93 22.45 -1.23 8.29
C VAL A 93 21.32 -0.22 8.43
N THR A 94 20.10 -0.64 8.11
CA THR A 94 18.90 0.19 8.16
C THR A 94 17.91 -0.35 9.20
N LYS A 95 17.64 0.43 10.24
CA LYS A 95 16.59 0.13 11.23
C LYS A 95 15.30 0.84 10.85
N SER A 96 14.22 0.09 10.62
CA SER A 96 12.91 0.63 10.24
C SER A 96 11.81 0.08 11.15
N GLY A 97 11.38 0.89 12.12
CA GLY A 97 10.34 0.50 13.08
C GLY A 97 10.71 -0.73 13.91
N LYS A 98 10.20 -1.90 13.52
CA LYS A 98 10.45 -3.20 14.17
C LYS A 98 11.46 -4.08 13.44
N THR A 99 11.90 -3.72 12.24
CA THR A 99 12.87 -4.51 11.46
C THR A 99 14.25 -3.87 11.47
N LEU A 100 15.26 -4.72 11.35
CA LEU A 100 16.64 -4.34 11.07
C LEU A 100 17.07 -5.04 9.79
N THR A 101 17.43 -4.26 8.78
CA THR A 101 17.89 -4.75 7.49
C THR A 101 19.40 -4.53 7.39
N CYS A 102 20.15 -5.59 7.10
CA CYS A 102 21.59 -5.54 6.86
C CYS A 102 21.86 -5.91 5.41
N GLU A 103 22.46 -5.00 4.64
CA GLU A 103 22.70 -5.13 3.21
C GLU A 103 24.20 -5.14 2.95
N GLN A 104 24.71 -6.23 2.37
CA GLN A 104 26.09 -6.36 1.92
C GLN A 104 26.13 -6.34 0.39
N GLU A 105 26.70 -5.30 -0.20
CA GLU A 105 26.96 -5.26 -1.64
C GLU A 105 28.17 -6.14 -1.98
N ILE A 106 28.08 -6.85 -3.11
CA ILE A 106 29.09 -7.77 -3.61
C ILE A 106 29.42 -7.33 -5.03
N ILE A 107 30.63 -6.84 -5.24
CA ILE A 107 31.05 -6.31 -6.53
C ILE A 107 31.54 -7.46 -7.40
N PHE A 108 30.75 -7.80 -8.41
CA PHE A 108 31.20 -8.57 -9.57
C PHE A 108 31.50 -7.64 -10.74
N LYS A 109 32.14 -8.19 -11.77
CA LYS A 109 32.66 -7.45 -12.93
C LYS A 109 31.60 -6.72 -13.76
N ASP A 110 30.45 -7.35 -14.00
CA ASP A 110 29.42 -6.85 -14.93
C ASP A 110 28.21 -6.25 -14.19
N ARG A 111 27.86 -6.77 -13.01
CA ARG A 111 26.73 -6.29 -12.17
C ARG A 111 26.97 -6.61 -10.69
N PRO A 112 26.77 -5.68 -9.74
CA PRO A 112 26.84 -6.04 -8.32
C PRO A 112 25.65 -6.90 -7.89
N VAL A 113 25.84 -7.70 -6.85
CA VAL A 113 24.82 -8.52 -6.19
C VAL A 113 24.63 -8.00 -4.77
N LEU A 114 23.41 -7.99 -4.26
CA LEU A 114 23.09 -7.55 -2.90
C LEU A 114 22.63 -8.74 -2.06
N LEU A 115 23.35 -9.01 -0.97
CA LEU A 115 22.92 -9.94 0.08
C LEU A 115 22.20 -9.12 1.16
N THR A 116 20.95 -9.45 1.45
CA THR A 116 20.12 -8.72 2.41
C THR A 116 19.61 -9.66 3.50
N TYR A 117 19.95 -9.36 4.74
CA TYR A 117 19.42 -10.01 5.94
C TYR A 117 18.32 -9.13 6.55
N VAL A 118 17.18 -9.74 6.90
CA VAL A 118 16.07 -9.07 7.59
C VAL A 118 15.89 -9.70 8.97
N TYR A 119 16.05 -8.90 10.02
CA TYR A 119 15.83 -9.33 11.40
C TYR A 119 14.63 -8.62 12.02
N THR A 120 13.92 -9.30 12.92
CA THR A 120 13.05 -8.63 13.90
C THR A 120 13.93 -7.97 14.97
N TYR A 121 13.96 -6.63 14.98
CA TYR A 121 14.90 -5.85 15.81
C TYR A 121 14.75 -6.12 17.31
N HIS A 122 13.56 -6.45 17.81
CA HIS A 122 13.31 -6.65 19.25
C HIS A 122 13.97 -7.90 19.85
N ASN A 123 14.19 -8.94 19.06
CA ASN A 123 14.70 -10.25 19.51
C ASN A 123 15.87 -10.76 18.65
N MET A 124 16.27 -9.97 17.64
CA MET A 124 17.33 -10.29 16.66
C MET A 124 17.14 -11.66 16.00
N GLN A 125 15.89 -12.12 15.88
CA GLN A 125 15.56 -13.30 15.10
C GLN A 125 15.64 -12.95 13.62
N LEU A 126 16.24 -13.86 12.85
CA LEU A 126 16.33 -13.78 11.40
C LEU A 126 14.99 -14.17 10.79
N GLU A 127 14.38 -13.25 10.04
CA GLU A 127 13.10 -13.47 9.35
C GLU A 127 13.33 -13.94 7.91
N ASP A 128 14.32 -13.37 7.21
CA ASP A 128 14.61 -13.67 5.80
C ASP A 128 16.08 -13.40 5.44
N ILE A 129 16.61 -14.15 4.47
CA ILE A 129 17.86 -13.86 3.77
C ILE A 129 17.56 -13.88 2.27
N THR A 130 17.84 -12.75 1.61
CA THR A 130 17.67 -12.63 0.16
C THR A 130 18.99 -12.32 -0.52
N VAL A 131 19.15 -12.86 -1.73
CA VAL A 131 20.24 -12.51 -2.64
C VAL A 131 19.60 -12.09 -3.95
N ASP A 132 19.95 -10.89 -4.43
CA ASP A 132 19.41 -10.33 -5.66
C ASP A 132 20.49 -9.60 -6.46
N ALA A 133 20.51 -9.83 -7.78
CA ALA A 133 21.36 -9.07 -8.69
C ALA A 133 20.85 -7.61 -8.76
N VAL A 134 21.73 -6.63 -8.50
CA VAL A 134 21.34 -5.22 -8.42
C VAL A 134 20.81 -4.75 -9.77
N GLN A 135 19.52 -4.39 -9.80
CA GLN A 135 18.88 -3.89 -11.01
C GLN A 135 19.53 -2.59 -11.49
N THR A 136 19.80 -2.51 -12.78
CA THR A 136 20.28 -1.30 -13.45
C THR A 136 19.26 -0.17 -13.35
N LEU A 137 19.69 1.08 -13.55
CA LEU A 137 18.77 2.23 -13.56
C LEU A 137 17.69 2.08 -14.64
N GLY A 138 18.01 1.47 -15.79
CA GLY A 138 17.04 1.21 -16.87
C GLY A 138 15.98 0.17 -16.48
N GLU A 139 16.38 -0.91 -15.81
CA GLU A 139 15.47 -1.93 -15.26
C GLU A 139 14.59 -1.32 -14.16
N LYS A 140 15.18 -0.60 -13.18
CA LYS A 140 14.44 0.09 -12.11
C LYS A 140 13.42 1.08 -12.67
N MET A 141 13.79 1.88 -13.67
CA MET A 141 12.87 2.83 -14.34
C MET A 141 11.77 2.11 -15.13
N THR A 142 12.09 1.00 -15.82
CA THR A 142 11.10 0.21 -16.56
C THR A 142 10.10 -0.45 -15.61
N ASN A 143 10.57 -1.02 -14.50
CA ASN A 143 9.73 -1.62 -13.47
C ASN A 143 8.84 -0.58 -12.79
N ALA A 144 9.36 0.60 -12.46
CA ALA A 144 8.58 1.72 -11.93
C ALA A 144 7.52 2.23 -12.93
N ALA A 145 7.88 2.32 -14.23
CA ALA A 145 6.96 2.72 -15.29
C ALA A 145 5.86 1.67 -15.51
N LEU A 146 6.18 0.38 -15.50
CA LEU A 146 5.21 -0.72 -15.59
C LEU A 146 4.24 -0.71 -14.41
N ASN A 147 4.73 -0.55 -13.17
CA ASN A 147 3.86 -0.44 -12.00
C ASN A 147 2.94 0.80 -12.08
N THR A 148 3.48 1.94 -12.52
CA THR A 148 2.71 3.16 -12.75
C THR A 148 1.63 2.96 -13.83
N LEU A 149 1.97 2.27 -14.92
CA LEU A 149 1.06 1.96 -16.01
C LEU A 149 -0.04 0.98 -15.57
N MET A 150 0.27 -0.03 -14.76
CA MET A 150 -0.73 -0.94 -14.19
C MET A 150 -1.66 -0.19 -13.23
N GLY A 151 -1.12 0.53 -12.25
CA GLY A 151 -1.92 1.27 -11.26
C GLY A 151 -2.82 2.33 -11.90
N MET A 152 -2.27 3.17 -12.77
CA MET A 152 -3.03 4.20 -13.48
C MET A 152 -4.00 3.58 -14.50
N GLY A 153 -3.55 2.58 -15.26
CA GLY A 153 -4.33 1.91 -16.30
C GLY A 153 -5.57 1.19 -15.77
N VAL A 154 -5.46 0.50 -14.63
CA VAL A 154 -6.61 -0.14 -13.97
C VAL A 154 -7.64 0.90 -13.52
N VAL A 155 -7.22 2.03 -12.95
CA VAL A 155 -8.13 3.12 -12.56
C VAL A 155 -8.86 3.67 -13.79
N PHE A 156 -8.17 3.95 -14.90
CA PHE A 156 -8.81 4.39 -16.14
C PHE A 156 -9.77 3.34 -16.71
N ALA A 157 -9.39 2.06 -16.71
CA ALA A 157 -10.25 0.97 -17.19
C ALA A 157 -11.56 0.84 -16.38
N VAL A 158 -11.48 0.94 -15.05
CA VAL A 158 -12.66 0.93 -14.17
C VAL A 158 -13.56 2.15 -14.40
N LEU A 159 -12.99 3.35 -14.58
CA LEU A 159 -13.77 4.55 -14.90
C LEU A 159 -14.48 4.44 -16.26
N ILE A 160 -13.82 3.87 -17.28
CA ILE A 160 -14.43 3.59 -18.59
C ILE A 160 -15.57 2.57 -18.44
N LEU A 161 -15.36 1.49 -17.67
CA LEU A 161 -16.39 0.49 -17.42
C LEU A 161 -17.63 1.08 -16.74
N ILE A 162 -17.44 1.89 -15.69
CA ILE A 162 -18.53 2.59 -14.99
C ILE A 162 -19.27 3.53 -15.95
N SER A 163 -18.55 4.28 -16.79
CA SER A 163 -19.14 5.15 -17.82
C SER A 163 -20.02 4.37 -18.81
N LEU A 164 -19.57 3.19 -19.25
CA LEU A 164 -20.33 2.30 -20.14
C LEU A 164 -21.58 1.71 -19.44
N ILE A 165 -21.49 1.36 -18.15
CA ILE A 165 -22.64 0.90 -17.36
C ILE A 165 -23.68 2.01 -17.21
N ILE A 166 -23.27 3.24 -16.88
CA ILE A 166 -24.17 4.40 -16.78
C ILE A 166 -24.83 4.70 -18.14
N ASN A 167 -24.07 4.65 -19.24
CA ASN A 167 -24.61 4.79 -20.58
C ASN A 167 -25.58 3.64 -20.96
N SER A 168 -25.43 2.45 -20.36
CA SER A 168 -26.34 1.31 -20.56
C SER A 168 -27.68 1.50 -19.81
N PHE A 169 -27.68 2.13 -18.62
CA PHE A 169 -28.93 2.51 -17.94
C PHE A 169 -29.81 3.48 -18.76
N LYS A 170 -29.20 4.33 -19.60
CA LYS A 170 -29.94 5.17 -20.58
C LYS A 170 -30.77 4.34 -21.57
N TYR A 171 -30.35 3.10 -21.85
CA TYR A 171 -31.10 2.19 -22.72
C TYR A 171 -32.29 1.52 -21.99
N LEU A 172 -32.17 1.26 -20.69
CA LEU A 172 -33.24 0.72 -19.86
C LEU A 172 -34.40 1.73 -19.70
N SER A 173 -34.10 3.02 -19.49
CA SER A 173 -35.15 4.07 -19.43
C SER A 173 -35.94 4.23 -20.75
N ARG A 174 -35.41 3.75 -21.89
CA ARG A 174 -36.18 3.69 -23.15
C ARG A 174 -37.19 2.53 -23.21
N PHE A 175 -37.06 1.50 -22.37
CA PHE A 175 -38.07 0.45 -22.26
C PHE A 175 -39.26 0.89 -21.38
N GLU A 176 -39.03 1.64 -20.30
CA GLU A 176 -40.13 2.21 -19.49
C GLU A 176 -41.03 3.14 -20.30
N LYS A 177 -40.45 4.06 -21.09
CA LYS A 177 -41.23 4.98 -21.93
C LYS A 177 -42.08 4.30 -23.00
N LYS A 178 -41.74 3.05 -23.38
CA LYS A 178 -42.50 2.28 -24.36
C LYS A 178 -43.71 1.54 -23.76
N GLY A 179 -43.83 1.51 -22.43
CA GLY A 179 -44.96 0.90 -21.72
C GLY A 179 -46.10 1.86 -21.34
N ILE A 180 -45.94 3.18 -21.56
CA ILE A 180 -46.90 4.20 -21.11
C ILE A 180 -47.87 4.63 -22.24
N GLU A 181 -47.50 4.47 -23.52
CA GLU A 181 -48.35 4.87 -24.65
C GLU A 181 -49.52 3.90 -24.96
N GLU A 182 -49.55 2.69 -24.37
CA GLU A 182 -50.54 1.65 -24.72
C GLU A 182 -51.82 1.63 -23.85
N LYS A 183 -52.07 2.65 -23.00
CA LYS A 183 -53.32 2.75 -22.22
C LYS A 183 -53.93 4.16 -22.19
N ALA A 184 -54.56 4.54 -23.30
CA ALA A 184 -55.37 5.77 -23.38
C ALA A 184 -56.73 5.55 -24.08
N ALA A 185 -57.74 5.10 -23.33
CA ALA A 185 -59.19 5.23 -23.62
C ALA A 185 -60.03 4.71 -22.42
N PRO A 186 -61.32 5.07 -22.26
CA PRO A 186 -61.81 6.39 -21.87
C PRO A 186 -62.65 6.36 -20.56
N ALA A 187 -63.07 7.53 -20.08
CA ALA A 187 -63.57 7.75 -18.71
C ALA A 187 -65.05 7.36 -18.43
N ALA A 188 -65.33 7.08 -17.15
CA ALA A 188 -66.66 7.15 -16.53
C ALA A 188 -66.64 8.14 -15.33
N LYS A 189 -67.78 8.83 -15.09
CA LYS A 189 -67.96 9.92 -14.09
C LYS A 189 -68.88 9.41 -12.95
N ALA A 190 -68.98 9.95 -11.74
CA ALA A 190 -68.50 11.20 -11.09
C ALA A 190 -68.41 10.92 -9.54
N PRO A 191 -68.35 11.87 -8.57
CA PRO A 191 -68.32 13.34 -8.64
C PRO A 191 -67.23 14.08 -7.81
N VAL A 192 -67.21 15.39 -8.05
CA VAL A 192 -66.36 16.50 -7.56
C VAL A 192 -66.16 16.60 -6.04
N ALA A 193 -64.93 16.91 -5.61
CA ALA A 193 -64.64 17.72 -4.40
C ALA A 193 -63.34 18.54 -4.59
N ALA A 194 -63.25 19.69 -3.91
CA ALA A 194 -62.37 20.83 -4.18
C ALA A 194 -60.83 20.61 -4.11
N LEU A 195 -60.11 21.47 -4.82
CA LEU A 195 -58.65 21.67 -4.76
C LEU A 195 -58.15 22.11 -3.38
N PRO A 196 -57.01 21.58 -2.90
CA PRO A 196 -56.06 22.29 -2.05
C PRO A 196 -54.87 22.83 -2.86
N PRO A 197 -54.12 23.84 -2.35
CA PRO A 197 -53.05 24.52 -3.09
C PRO A 197 -51.73 23.74 -3.09
N ALA A 198 -50.80 24.19 -3.93
CA ALA A 198 -49.40 23.78 -3.86
C ALA A 198 -48.78 24.16 -2.51
N VAL A 199 -47.95 23.27 -1.96
CA VAL A 199 -47.16 23.50 -0.75
C VAL A 199 -45.74 22.98 -1.03
N GLU A 200 -44.77 23.89 -0.96
CA GLU A 200 -43.33 23.58 -0.95
C GLU A 200 -42.91 23.02 0.43
N GLU A 201 -41.65 22.59 0.54
CA GLU A 201 -40.96 22.07 1.75
C GLU A 201 -41.17 20.59 2.12
N ALA A 202 -40.17 19.78 1.77
CA ALA A 202 -39.94 18.43 2.33
C ALA A 202 -38.44 18.12 2.52
N ILE A 203 -37.58 19.13 2.73
CA ILE A 203 -36.11 18.97 2.78
C ILE A 203 -35.60 18.81 4.23
N ALA A 204 -36.27 19.42 5.22
CA ALA A 204 -35.78 19.46 6.61
C ALA A 204 -36.10 18.23 7.48
N ALA A 205 -36.97 17.33 7.02
CA ALA A 205 -37.45 16.19 7.83
C ALA A 205 -36.61 14.91 7.70
N GLN A 206 -35.76 14.82 6.67
CA GLN A 206 -35.00 13.61 6.34
C GLN A 206 -33.70 13.52 7.16
N ASP A 207 -33.01 14.65 7.31
CA ASP A 207 -31.72 14.80 8.01
C ASP A 207 -31.81 14.45 9.51
N ASP A 208 -32.83 14.98 10.22
CA ASP A 208 -33.11 14.65 11.62
C ASP A 208 -33.43 13.14 11.83
N LEU A 209 -33.87 12.42 10.78
CA LEU A 209 -34.19 10.99 10.82
C LEU A 209 -32.94 10.11 10.63
N GLU A 210 -32.07 10.46 9.68
CA GLU A 210 -30.76 9.80 9.49
C GLU A 210 -29.87 9.99 10.72
N LEU A 211 -29.85 11.20 11.29
CA LEU A 211 -29.10 11.49 12.52
C LEU A 211 -29.63 10.69 13.73
N ALA A 212 -30.95 10.55 13.86
CA ALA A 212 -31.55 9.73 14.92
C ALA A 212 -31.19 8.24 14.79
N ALA A 213 -31.13 7.70 13.57
CA ALA A 213 -30.75 6.31 13.32
C ALA A 213 -29.29 6.01 13.70
N VAL A 214 -28.35 6.90 13.36
CA VAL A 214 -26.93 6.76 13.73
C VAL A 214 -26.74 6.82 15.24
N VAL A 215 -27.41 7.76 15.91
CA VAL A 215 -27.37 7.86 17.38
C VAL A 215 -27.98 6.62 18.04
N ALA A 216 -29.06 6.07 17.50
CA ALA A 216 -29.67 4.86 18.03
C ALA A 216 -28.74 3.63 17.91
N ALA A 217 -28.11 3.44 16.74
CA ALA A 217 -27.13 2.38 16.53
C ALA A 217 -25.92 2.51 17.47
N ALA A 218 -25.41 3.73 17.70
CA ALA A 218 -24.28 3.97 18.60
C ALA A 218 -24.62 3.68 20.07
N ILE A 219 -25.82 4.06 20.54
CA ILE A 219 -26.28 3.75 21.90
C ILE A 219 -26.39 2.23 22.06
N ALA A 220 -27.13 1.55 21.19
CA ALA A 220 -27.32 0.10 21.20
C ALA A 220 -25.98 -0.67 21.23
N ALA A 221 -25.01 -0.25 20.41
CA ALA A 221 -23.66 -0.83 20.39
C ALA A 221 -22.88 -0.60 21.70
N SER A 222 -23.10 0.52 22.40
CA SER A 222 -22.41 0.84 23.66
C SER A 222 -23.02 0.20 24.90
N THR A 223 -24.34 -0.01 24.91
CA THR A 223 -25.09 -0.62 26.03
C THR A 223 -25.33 -2.12 25.87
N GLY A 224 -25.16 -2.66 24.65
CA GLY A 224 -25.47 -4.05 24.33
C GLY A 224 -26.97 -4.36 24.27
N THR A 225 -27.82 -3.34 24.11
CA THR A 225 -29.29 -3.46 24.10
C THR A 225 -29.90 -3.20 22.72
N SER A 226 -31.14 -3.64 22.49
CA SER A 226 -31.81 -3.40 21.19
C SER A 226 -32.23 -1.93 21.05
N THR A 227 -32.30 -1.46 19.80
CA THR A 227 -32.85 -0.13 19.46
C THR A 227 -34.35 0.02 19.78
N ASP A 228 -35.06 -1.09 20.06
CA ASP A 228 -36.49 -1.07 20.41
C ASP A 228 -36.76 -0.58 21.85
N GLU A 229 -35.74 -0.58 22.71
CA GLU A 229 -35.89 -0.23 24.14
C GLU A 229 -35.91 1.29 24.40
N PHE A 230 -35.58 2.11 23.40
CA PHE A 230 -35.46 3.57 23.55
C PHE A 230 -35.77 4.33 22.25
N VAL A 231 -36.18 5.60 22.37
CA VAL A 231 -36.57 6.44 21.23
C VAL A 231 -35.71 7.70 21.16
N VAL A 232 -34.96 7.86 20.08
CA VAL A 232 -34.17 9.07 19.79
C VAL A 232 -35.02 10.08 19.04
N ARG A 233 -35.05 11.33 19.49
CA ARG A 233 -35.74 12.43 18.79
C ARG A 233 -35.01 13.76 18.95
N SER A 234 -35.06 14.59 17.90
CA SER A 234 -34.60 15.98 17.90
C SER A 234 -35.46 16.85 18.84
N ILE A 235 -34.82 17.63 19.71
CA ILE A 235 -35.50 18.62 20.59
C ILE A 235 -34.76 19.95 20.51
N LYS A 236 -35.39 20.96 19.92
CA LYS A 236 -34.86 22.33 19.85
C LYS A 236 -35.37 23.12 21.06
N ARG A 237 -34.46 23.49 21.97
CA ARG A 237 -34.78 24.33 23.14
C ARG A 237 -35.00 25.77 22.68
N ARG A 238 -36.18 26.34 22.95
CA ARG A 238 -36.42 27.78 22.78
C ARG A 238 -35.78 28.53 23.95
N PHE A 239 -34.93 29.50 23.63
CA PHE A 239 -34.49 30.57 24.51
C PHE A 239 -35.10 31.87 23.99
#